data_AF-A0A6L5XMU0-F1
#
_entry.id   AF-A0A6L5XMU0-F1
#
_cell.length_a   1.000
_cell.length_b   1.000
_cell.length_c   1.000
_cell.angle_alpha   90.00
_cell.angle_beta   90.00
_cell.angle_gamma   90.00
#
_symmetry.space_group_name_H-M   'P 1'
#
loop_
_entity.id
_entity.type
_entity.pdbx_description
1 polymer ?
#
loop_
_entity_poly.entity_id
_entity_poly.type
_entity_poly.pdbx_seq_one_letter_code
_entity_poly.pdbx_strand_id
1 'polypeptide(L)' 'MEYNTIKPVNITENVLTMLGRKVSSGRDLTMSERLMAMTATAQSTADRYGPGPADMVLQPPDLPETVKGVLANYTGV' A
#
# COMPACT_ATOMS: atom_id res chain seq x y z
N MET A 1 -31.71 1.49 19.67
CA MET A 1 -31.22 2.61 18.86
C MET A 1 -30.37 2.03 17.76
N GLU A 2 -30.80 2.13 16.50
CA GLU A 2 -29.97 1.74 15.37
C GLU A 2 -28.76 2.68 15.33
N TYR A 3 -27.57 2.13 15.57
CA TYR A 3 -26.33 2.87 15.39
C TYR A 3 -26.14 3.07 13.89
N ASN A 4 -26.53 4.23 13.39
CA ASN A 4 -26.20 4.67 12.05
C ASN A 4 -24.66 4.75 12.01
N THR A 5 -24.02 3.73 11.44
CA THR A 5 -22.57 3.65 11.36
C THR A 5 -22.13 4.71 10.38
N ILE A 6 -21.80 5.90 10.89
CA ILE A 6 -21.23 6.98 10.09
C ILE A 6 -19.85 6.49 9.66
N LYS A 7 -19.75 6.00 8.42
CA LYS A 7 -18.46 5.69 7.83
C LYS A 7 -17.72 7.02 7.66
N PRO A 8 -16.50 7.18 8.20
CA PRO A 8 -15.71 8.37 7.96
C PRO A 8 -15.54 8.52 6.44
N VAL A 9 -15.84 9.72 5.96
CA VAL A 9 -15.69 10.02 4.54
C VAL A 9 -14.20 9.96 4.20
N ASN A 10 -13.79 9.01 3.36
CA ASN A 10 -12.42 8.95 2.87
C ASN A 10 -12.21 10.09 1.86
N ILE A 11 -11.59 11.18 2.33
CA ILE A 11 -11.35 12.40 1.55
C ILE A 11 -10.56 12.07 0.28
N THR A 12 -9.60 11.15 0.37
CA THR A 12 -8.76 10.70 -0.74
C THR A 12 -9.60 10.06 -1.85
N GLU A 13 -10.55 9.19 -1.51
CA GLU A 13 -11.45 8.55 -2.48
C GLU A 13 -12.39 9.55 -3.17
N ASN A 14 -12.92 10.52 -2.41
CA ASN A 14 -13.79 11.55 -2.97
C ASN A 14 -13.08 12.45 -3.96
N VAL A 15 -11.85 12.86 -3.63
CA VAL A 15 -11.00 13.67 -4.50
C VAL A 15 -10.69 12.90 -5.79
N LEU A 16 -10.24 11.65 -5.69
CA LEU A 16 -9.95 10.81 -6.86
C LEU A 16 -11.20 10.60 -7.72
N THR A 17 -12.37 10.41 -7.10
CA THR A 17 -13.65 10.25 -7.81
C THR A 17 -14.04 11.52 -8.56
N MET A 18 -13.92 12.69 -7.92
CA MET A 18 -14.25 13.98 -8.54
C MET A 18 -13.33 14.29 -9.72
N LEU A 19 -12.01 14.11 -9.53
CA LEU A 19 -11.01 14.36 -10.58
C LEU A 19 -11.15 13.34 -11.72
N GLY A 20 -11.41 12.07 -11.41
CA GLY A 20 -11.67 11.02 -12.39
C GLY A 20 -12.91 11.32 -13.25
N ARG A 21 -14.01 11.78 -12.64
CA ARG A 21 -15.21 12.23 -13.38
C ARG A 21 -14.89 13.38 -14.33
N LYS A 22 -14.10 14.35 -13.87
CA LYS A 22 -13.68 15.49 -14.70
C LYS A 22 -12.88 15.03 -15.93
N VAL A 23 -11.88 14.17 -15.74
CA VAL A 23 -11.11 13.59 -16.85
C VAL A 23 -12.00 12.79 -17.79
N SER A 24 -12.91 11.96 -17.27
CA SER A 24 -13.84 11.17 -18.09
C SER A 24 -14.80 12.02 -18.93
N SER A 25 -15.09 13.25 -18.48
CA SER A 25 -15.89 14.23 -19.22
C SER A 25 -15.12 14.98 -20.32
N GLY A 26 -13.87 14.60 -20.58
CA GLY A 26 -13.00 15.22 -21.58
C GLY A 26 -12.41 16.56 -21.15
N ARG A 27 -12.47 16.89 -19.85
CA ARG A 27 -11.90 18.14 -19.31
C ARG A 27 -10.50 17.89 -18.80
N ASP A 28 -9.58 18.76 -19.18
CA ASP A 28 -8.23 18.78 -18.64
C ASP A 28 -8.21 19.17 -17.16
N LEU A 29 -7.28 18.55 -16.43
CA LEU A 29 -6.96 18.92 -15.06
C LEU A 29 -6.01 20.12 -15.06
N THR A 30 -6.35 21.11 -14.24
CA THR A 30 -5.46 22.23 -13.89
C THR A 30 -4.25 21.72 -13.11
N MET A 31 -3.19 22.54 -13.00
CA MET A 31 -1.98 22.17 -12.25
C MET A 31 -2.29 21.77 -10.80
N SER A 32 -3.15 22.53 -10.11
CA SER A 32 -3.56 22.23 -8.74
C SER A 32 -4.32 20.91 -8.62
N GLU A 33 -5.18 20.59 -9.59
CA GLU A 33 -5.93 19.33 -9.63
C GLU A 33 -5.01 18.14 -9.93
N ARG A 34 -3.99 18.33 -10.78
CA ARG A 34 -2.96 17.32 -11.02
C ARG A 34 -2.17 17.02 -9.74
N LEU A 35 -1.73 18.06 -9.04
CA LEU A 35 -1.04 17.91 -7.75
C LEU A 35 -1.92 17.20 -6.73
N MET A 36 -3.20 17.55 -6.66
CA MET A 36 -4.18 16.92 -5.78
C MET A 36 -4.42 15.44 -6.15
N ALA A 37 -4.49 15.09 -7.43
CA ALA A 37 -4.57 13.70 -7.88
C ALA A 37 -3.31 12.92 -7.49
N MET A 38 -2.12 13.52 -7.65
CA MET A 38 -0.84 12.88 -7.29
C MET A 38 -0.74 12.61 -5.80
N THR A 39 -1.07 13.58 -4.94
CA THR A 39 -1.03 13.40 -3.48
C THR A 39 -2.06 12.37 -3.00
N ALA A 40 -3.28 12.42 -3.55
CA ALA A 40 -4.32 11.46 -3.22
C ALA A 40 -3.95 10.03 -3.67
N THR A 41 -3.36 9.90 -4.86
CA THR A 41 -2.89 8.60 -5.34
C THR A 41 -1.77 8.06 -4.45
N ALA A 42 -0.78 8.89 -4.10
CA ALA A 42 0.31 8.51 -3.21
C ALA A 42 -0.18 7.99 -1.86
N GLN A 43 -1.16 8.68 -1.25
CA GLN A 43 -1.79 8.22 -0.01
C GLN A 43 -2.52 6.87 -0.18
N SER A 44 -3.25 6.67 -1.28
CA SER A 44 -3.93 5.39 -1.55
C SER A 44 -2.99 4.23 -1.86
N THR A 45 -1.76 4.52 -2.29
CA THR A 45 -0.75 3.52 -2.69
C THR A 45 0.39 3.40 -1.68
N ALA A 46 0.37 4.13 -0.57
CA ALA A 46 1.45 4.13 0.41
C ALA A 46 1.73 2.70 0.92
N ASP A 47 0.69 1.88 1.06
CA ASP A 47 0.80 0.48 1.50
C ASP A 47 1.27 -0.48 0.40
N ARG A 48 1.39 -0.04 -0.87
CA ARG A 48 1.84 -0.91 -1.98
C ARG A 48 3.35 -1.08 -2.07
N TYR A 49 4.14 -0.18 -1.48
CA TYR A 49 5.61 -0.22 -1.60
C TYR A 49 6.30 -1.06 -0.51
N GLY A 50 5.54 -1.93 0.15
CA GLY A 50 6.02 -2.74 1.26
C GLY A 50 5.95 -2.01 2.60
N PRO A 51 6.19 -2.71 3.71
CA PRO A 51 6.19 -2.10 5.03
C PRO A 51 7.16 -0.92 5.06
N GLY A 52 6.74 0.20 5.65
CA GLY A 52 7.64 1.33 5.91
C GLY A 52 8.81 0.89 6.80
N PRO A 53 9.87 1.72 6.96
CA PRO A 53 11.02 1.37 7.78
C PRO A 53 10.65 0.98 9.23
N ALA A 54 9.54 1.53 9.74
CA ALA A 54 9.02 1.23 11.06
C ALA A 54 8.33 -0.15 11.14
N ASP A 55 7.81 -0.65 10.02
CA ASP A 55 7.06 -1.91 9.91
C ASP A 55 7.88 -3.02 9.24
N MET A 56 9.17 -2.77 8.96
CA MET A 56 10.07 -3.77 8.39
C MET A 56 10.23 -4.95 9.35
N VAL A 57 9.60 -6.07 9.02
CA VAL A 57 9.81 -7.33 9.74
C VAL A 57 11.18 -7.88 9.32
N LEU A 58 12.14 -7.86 10.24
CA LEU A 58 13.43 -8.52 10.06
C LEU A 58 13.21 -10.04 9.98
N GLN A 59 13.20 -10.59 8.78
CA GLN A 59 13.22 -12.03 8.60
C GLN A 59 14.65 -12.52 8.88
N PRO A 60 14.85 -13.46 9.82
CA PRO A 60 16.15 -14.10 9.97
C PRO A 60 16.50 -14.78 8.63
N PRO A 61 17.76 -14.70 8.18
CA PRO A 61 18.16 -15.31 6.93
C PRO A 61 17.90 -16.81 7.02
N ASP A 62 17.00 -17.29 6.16
CA ASP A 62 16.76 -18.72 6.01
C ASP A 62 18.02 -19.38 5.47
N LEU A 63 18.49 -20.43 6.16
CA LEU A 63 19.63 -21.19 5.67
C LEU A 63 19.24 -21.86 4.34
N PRO A 64 20.08 -21.77 3.29
CA PRO A 64 19.86 -22.52 2.06
C PRO A 64 19.67 -24.00 2.36
N GLU A 65 18.79 -24.67 1.62
CA GLU A 65 18.47 -26.10 1.81
C GLU A 65 19.73 -26.99 1.74
N THR A 66 20.73 -26.59 0.96
CA THR A 66 22.04 -27.24 0.91
C THR A 66 22.77 -27.20 2.25
N VAL A 67 22.73 -26.07 2.96
CA VAL A 67 23.35 -25.92 4.28
C VAL A 67 22.56 -26.68 5.34
N LYS A 68 21.22 -26.66 5.27
CA LYS A 68 20.36 -27.47 6.15
C LYS A 68 20.64 -28.97 6.00
N GLY A 69 20.78 -29.45 4.76
CA GLY A 69 21.12 -30.85 4.47
C GLY A 69 22.52 -31.24 4.95
N VAL A 70 23.51 -30.35 4.82
CA VAL A 70 24.85 -30.57 5.37
C VAL A 70 24.81 -30.63 6.89
N LEU A 71 24.12 -29.69 7.56
CA LEU A 71 23.98 -29.68 9.02
C LEU A 71 23.29 -30.94 9.56
N ALA A 72 22.27 -31.46 8.86
CA ALA A 72 21.61 -32.72 9.21
C ALA A 72 22.57 -33.93 9.18
N ASN A 73 23.57 -33.92 8.30
CA ASN A 73 24.61 -34.96 8.27
C ASN A 73 25.60 -34.87 9.44
N TYR A 74 25.70 -33.72 10.10
CA TYR A 74 26.56 -33.52 11.27
C TYR A 74 25.83 -33.71 12.62
N THR A 75 24.50 -33.86 12.62
CA THR A 75 23.72 -34.12 13.85
C THR A 75 23.74 -35.58 14.31
N GLY A 76 24.41 -36.48 13.58
CA GLY A 76 24.80 -37.81 14.06
C GLY A 76 23.67 -38.67 14.66
N VAL A 77 22.95 -39.38 13.79
CA VAL A 77 22.22 -40.62 14.15
C VAL A 77 22.82 -41.77 13.37
#